data_AF-A0A940EXE6-F1
#
_entry.id   AF-A0A940EXE6-F1
#
_cell.length_a   1.000
_cell.length_b   1.000
_cell.length_c   1.000
_cell.angle_alpha   90.00
_cell.angle_beta   90.00
_cell.angle_gamma   90.00
#
_symmetry.space_group_name_H-M   'P 1'
#
loop_
_entity.id
_entity.type
_entity.pdbx_description
1 polymer ?
#
loop_
_entity_poly.entity_id
_entity_poly.type
_entity_poly.pdbx_seq_one_letter_code
_entity_poly.pdbx_strand_id
1 'polypeptide(L)' 'MPDELTPRERAERRRRLAKIFGEVLPEQTIDDASEPKEDSEASQEEWLKRQVPPHHG' A
#
# COMPACT_ATOMS: atom_id res chain seq x y z
N MET A 1 15.24 15.01 -7.08
CA MET A 1 15.47 15.35 -5.67
C MET A 1 14.15 15.88 -5.13
N PRO A 2 13.58 15.33 -4.04
CA PRO A 2 12.39 15.97 -3.45
C PRO A 2 12.77 17.41 -3.10
N ASP A 3 11.93 18.36 -3.52
CA ASP A 3 12.12 19.77 -3.23
C ASP A 3 12.18 19.93 -1.71
N GLU A 4 13.30 20.41 -1.19
CA GLU A 4 13.52 20.50 0.26
C GLU A 4 12.69 21.66 0.80
N LEU A 5 11.46 21.35 1.24
CA LEU A 5 10.57 22.34 1.82
C LEU A 5 11.17 22.90 3.11
N THR A 6 11.18 24.23 3.23
CA THR A 6 11.49 24.89 4.49
C THR A 6 10.52 24.45 5.60
N PRO A 7 10.88 24.60 6.89
CA PRO A 7 9.98 24.26 7.99
C PRO A 7 8.60 24.93 7.89
N ARG A 8 8.55 26.18 7.41
CA ARG A 8 7.31 26.92 7.21
C ARG A 8 6.45 26.33 6.09
N GLU A 9 7.04 26.03 4.94
CA GLU A 9 6.31 25.43 3.82
C GLU A 9 5.80 24.03 4.15
N ARG A 10 6.56 23.27 4.93
CA ARG A 10 6.12 21.96 5.44
C ARG A 10 4.90 22.10 6.35
N ALA A 11 4.89 23.10 7.24
CA ALA A 11 3.75 23.38 8.11
C ALA A 11 2.50 23.81 7.32
N GLU A 12 2.65 24.68 6.33
CA GLU A 12 1.55 25.11 5.45
C GLU A 12 1.01 23.96 4.59
N ARG A 13 1.90 23.09 4.07
CA ARG A 13 1.50 21.88 3.34
C ARG A 13 0.70 20.94 4.25
N ARG A 14 1.16 20.69 5.47
CA ARG A 14 0.44 19.87 6.45
C ARG A 14 -0.93 20.45 6.78
N ARG A 15 -1.04 21.76 7.00
CA ARG A 15 -2.31 22.45 7.26
C ARG A 15 -3.30 22.33 6.08
N ARG A 16 -2.82 22.47 4.84
CA ARG A 16 -3.67 22.27 3.64
C ARG A 16 -4.18 20.84 3.52
N LEU A 17 -3.31 19.86 3.77
CA LEU A 17 -3.70 18.45 3.78
C LEU A 17 -4.71 18.16 4.88
N ALA A 18 -4.49 18.67 6.10
CA ALA A 18 -5.41 18.48 7.21
C ALA A 18 -6.80 19.09 6.96
N LYS A 19 -6.88 20.20 6.22
CA LYS A 19 -8.17 20.78 5.81
C LYS A 19 -8.99 19.84 4.90
N ILE A 20 -8.32 19.00 4.12
CA ILE A 20 -8.97 18.08 3.16
C ILE A 20 -9.18 16.70 3.79
N PHE A 21 -8.17 16.19 4.49
CA PHE A 21 -8.10 14.80 4.95
C PHE A 21 -8.28 14.64 6.47
N GLY A 22 -8.36 15.75 7.22
CA GLY A 22 -8.34 15.74 8.69
C GLY A 22 -6.93 15.71 9.27
N GLU A 23 -6.82 16.03 10.56
CA GLU A 23 -5.52 16.00 11.28
C GLU A 23 -5.07 14.60 11.67
N VAL A 24 -6.02 13.67 11.79
CA VAL A 24 -5.79 12.30 12.21
C VAL A 24 -5.83 11.41 10.97
N LEU A 25 -4.74 10.69 10.71
CA LEU A 25 -4.76 9.60 9.74
C LEU A 25 -5.50 8.42 10.36
N PRO A 26 -6.38 7.72 9.62
CA PRO A 26 -6.97 6.49 10.11
C PRO A 26 -5.86 5.49 10.45
N GLU A 27 -6.06 4.73 11.53
CA GLU A 27 -5.18 3.61 11.83
C GLU A 27 -5.25 2.60 10.68
N GLN A 28 -4.09 2.08 10.26
CA GLN A 28 -4.09 0.99 9.29
C GLN A 28 -4.71 -0.24 9.93
N THR A 29 -5.63 -0.87 9.21
CA THR A 29 -6.17 -2.15 9.61
C THR A 29 -5.21 -3.27 9.24
N ILE A 30 -5.41 -4.46 9.80
CA ILE A 30 -4.63 -5.64 9.43
C ILE A 30 -4.77 -5.97 7.93
N ASP A 31 -5.92 -5.65 7.31
CA ASP A 31 -6.17 -5.87 5.89
C ASP A 31 -5.38 -4.91 4.98
N ASP A 32 -4.88 -3.78 5.51
CA ASP A 32 -4.04 -2.82 4.79
C ASP A 32 -2.56 -3.20 4.79
N ALA A 33 -2.16 -4.15 5.65
CA ALA A 33 -0.79 -4.64 5.68
C ALA A 33 -0.54 -5.47 4.42
N SER A 34 0.36 -4.99 3.56
CA SER A 34 0.93 -5.86 2.53
C SER A 34 1.68 -6.97 3.25
N GLU A 35 1.18 -8.21 3.14
CA GLU A 35 1.94 -9.37 3.61
C GLU A 35 3.34 -9.32 2.98
N PRO A 36 4.41 -9.58 3.75
CA PRO A 36 5.74 -9.67 3.18
C PRO A 36 5.70 -10.68 2.05
N LYS A 37 6.04 -10.24 0.83
CA LYS A 37 6.08 -11.10 -0.35
C LYS A 37 7.23 -12.10 -0.19
N GLU A 38 6.99 -13.17 0.56
CA GLU A 38 7.86 -14.35 0.63
C GLU A 38 7.56 -15.35 -0.50
N ASP A 39 6.59 -15.06 -1.36
CA ASP A 39 6.29 -15.88 -2.53
C ASP A 39 7.30 -15.59 -3.64
N SER A 40 8.29 -16.47 -3.76
CA SER A 40 9.10 -16.58 -4.98
C SER A 40 8.20 -16.81 -6.19
N GLU A 41 8.55 -16.28 -7.37
CA GLU A 41 7.75 -16.45 -8.60
C GLU A 41 7.40 -17.92 -8.88
N ALA A 42 8.28 -18.85 -8.51
CA ALA A 42 8.06 -20.29 -8.61
C ALA A 42 6.91 -20.81 -7.72
N SER A 43 6.79 -20.30 -6.49
CA SER A 43 5.71 -20.65 -5.54
C SER A 43 4.35 -20.14 -6.04
N GLN A 44 4.32 -18.97 -6.67
CA GLN A 44 3.11 -18.36 -7.22
C GLN A 44 2.57 -19.15 -8.44
N GLU A 45 3.44 -19.57 -9.35
CA GLU A 45 3.05 -20.41 -10.49
C GLU A 45 2.52 -21.78 -10.06
N GLU A 46 3.13 -22.40 -9.05
CA GLU A 46 2.70 -23.69 -8.53
C GLU A 46 1.30 -23.58 -7.89
N TRP A 47 1.05 -22.52 -7.13
CA TRP A 47 -0.27 -22.25 -6.57
C TRP A 47 -1.32 -22.05 -7.68
N LEU A 48 -1.03 -21.23 -8.70
CA LEU A 48 -1.93 -20.98 -9.84
C LEU A 48 -2.31 -22.26 -10.59
N LYS A 49 -1.35 -23.15 -10.85
CA LYS A 49 -1.61 -24.43 -11.55
C LYS A 49 -2.53 -25.36 -10.74
N ARG A 50 -2.48 -25.28 -9.40
CA ARG A 50 -3.36 -26.05 -8.50
C ARG A 50 -4.78 -25.49 -8.42
N GLN A 51 -5.01 -24.24 -8.83
CA GLN A 51 -6.34 -23.60 -8.82
C GLN A 51 -7.12 -23.82 -10.13
N VAL A 52 -6.55 -24.51 -11.13
CA VAL A 52 -7.26 -24.75 -12.41
C VAL A 52 -8.39 -25.77 -12.20
N PRO A 53 -9.66 -25.42 -12.48
CA PRO A 53 -10.78 -26.34 -12.31
C PRO A 53 -10.70 -27.57 -13.24
N PRO A 54 -11.16 -28.77 -12.79
CA PRO A 54 -10.96 -30.04 -13.50
C PRO A 54 -11.76 -30.17 -14.81
N HIS A 55 -12.66 -29.22 -15.11
CA HIS A 55 -13.50 -29.22 -16.31
C HIS A 55 -13.04 -28.23 -17.37
N HIS A 56 -11.82 -27.70 -17.26
CA HIS A 56 -11.20 -26.94 -18.34
C HIS A 56 -10.49 -27.91 -19.29
N GLY A 57 -11.25 -28.45 -20.23
CA GLY A 57 -10.82 -29.29 -21.35
C GLY A 57 -11.77 -29.13 -22.51
#